data_AF-A0A6J2W600-F1
#
_entry.id   AF-A0A6J2W600-F1
#
_cell.length_a   1.000
_cell.length_b   1.000
_cell.length_c   1.000
_cell.angle_alpha   90.00
_cell.angle_beta   90.00
_cell.angle_gamma   90.00
#
_symmetry.space_group_name_H-M   'P 1'
#
loop_
_entity.id
_entity.type
_entity.pdbx_description
1 polymer ?
#
loop_
_entity_poly.entity_id
_entity_poly.type
_entity_poly.pdbx_seq_one_letter_code
_entity_poly.pdbx_strand_id
1 'polypeptide(L)'
;MNHPRRERLSDQHTHLLGKSEHYVSLIREQKTHLARLDSKMKEIQERIWVKKREMGGRLYIQKRPRHQIKHTGIMENRINQATTCFDVLLADNQLLREDIDHLRRQRNTLATMFKQLSKETLQQNSEIKKLEEKSVQAYNQRSEALARMLAVKERGKKDTVHYHTEMIELKRVIDHEIKLRRFMEQKSQENILVAENQGAKKKKPQQTQHEKTGGDSMETYQAVHTHIMELTGESDLQEIGRKFKDNEKKNFACFSYINVLNIEGTRLRDRINKLMRDTQQFELKNKQHTDRWQGRLHELEAELELRCCRANSLMTQCMLVCKTLDQLRNAMSDLFSKMTCDPSTITARLGFSTEVKDDNADQFLSILEGRVHEWLMVLVESVFKEAEEQELLPQNLLIRGCSLLPSPRSSAAEVPFTASFLDRDNGTVLEQGSEKLMDYQSLCEQVLPQVLHTEQGKTIRMPVTPQRGRKRVGTGGRSV
;
A
#
# COMPACT_ATOMS: atom_id res chain seq x y z
N MET A 1 28.64 151.83 -29.95
CA MET A 1 29.49 150.77 -30.53
C MET A 1 29.14 149.41 -29.89
N ASN A 2 28.32 148.61 -30.57
CA ASN A 2 28.18 147.14 -30.52
C ASN A 2 28.48 146.33 -29.22
N HIS A 3 27.67 146.42 -28.16
CA HIS A 3 27.72 145.48 -27.03
C HIS A 3 26.47 144.57 -26.77
N PRO A 4 25.20 144.94 -27.06
CA PRO A 4 24.05 144.05 -26.75
C PRO A 4 23.73 142.98 -27.81
N ARG A 5 24.33 143.07 -29.01
CA ARG A 5 24.24 142.03 -30.07
C ARG A 5 25.20 140.86 -29.81
N ARG A 6 26.30 141.11 -29.11
CA ARG A 6 27.35 140.11 -28.84
C ARG A 6 26.92 139.11 -27.75
N GLU A 7 26.19 139.58 -26.73
CA GLU A 7 25.59 138.72 -25.69
C GLU A 7 24.48 137.82 -26.25
N ARG A 8 23.52 138.33 -27.04
CA ARG A 8 22.47 137.48 -27.64
C ARG A 8 23.01 136.43 -28.61
N LEU A 9 24.06 136.75 -29.36
CA LEU A 9 24.74 135.78 -30.23
C LEU A 9 25.51 134.74 -29.39
N SER A 10 26.09 135.15 -28.27
CA SER A 10 26.71 134.25 -27.29
C SER A 10 25.68 133.30 -26.69
N ASP A 11 24.50 133.80 -26.29
CA ASP A 11 23.42 133.00 -25.70
C ASP A 11 22.77 132.02 -26.71
N GLN A 12 22.64 132.43 -27.97
CA GLN A 12 22.21 131.51 -29.04
C GLN A 12 23.27 130.45 -29.34
N HIS A 13 24.55 130.81 -29.28
CA HIS A 13 25.65 129.88 -29.47
C HIS A 13 25.74 128.87 -28.33
N THR A 14 25.57 129.30 -27.07
CA THR A 14 25.53 128.40 -25.90
C THR A 14 24.31 127.49 -25.91
N HIS A 15 23.13 127.96 -26.35
CA HIS A 15 21.94 127.11 -26.51
C HIS A 15 22.09 126.06 -27.62
N LEU A 16 22.68 126.44 -28.77
CA LEU A 16 22.99 125.48 -29.84
C LEU A 16 24.08 124.49 -29.42
N LEU A 17 25.07 124.93 -28.64
CA LEU A 17 26.05 124.03 -28.02
C LEU A 17 25.36 123.02 -27.10
N GLY A 18 24.47 123.47 -26.21
CA GLY A 18 23.72 122.59 -25.31
C GLY A 18 22.83 121.57 -26.03
N LYS A 19 22.18 121.97 -27.14
CA LYS A 19 21.44 121.03 -28.00
C LYS A 19 22.36 120.04 -28.71
N SER A 20 23.50 120.50 -29.23
CA SER A 20 24.52 119.63 -29.84
C SER A 20 25.04 118.62 -28.84
N GLU A 21 25.37 119.06 -27.62
CA GLU A 21 25.80 118.21 -26.50
C GLU A 21 24.72 117.20 -26.11
N HIS A 22 23.44 117.60 -26.10
CA HIS A 22 22.32 116.71 -25.82
C HIS A 22 22.14 115.62 -26.90
N TYR A 23 22.17 115.99 -28.20
CA TYR A 23 22.10 115.00 -29.29
C TYR A 23 23.33 114.09 -29.32
N VAL A 24 24.52 114.62 -29.03
CA VAL A 24 25.74 113.82 -28.87
C VAL A 24 25.59 112.84 -27.71
N SER A 25 24.99 113.26 -26.59
CA SER A 25 24.70 112.36 -25.46
C SER A 25 23.70 111.27 -25.84
N LEU A 26 22.61 111.61 -26.54
CA LEU A 26 21.62 110.63 -26.99
C LEU A 26 22.23 109.64 -28.00
N ILE A 27 23.07 110.11 -28.92
CA ILE A 27 23.81 109.26 -29.86
C ILE A 27 24.76 108.33 -29.10
N ARG A 28 25.42 108.81 -28.03
CA ARG A 28 26.26 107.96 -27.17
C ARG A 28 25.43 106.88 -26.48
N GLU A 29 24.28 107.23 -25.89
CA GLU A 29 23.37 106.26 -25.27
C GLU A 29 22.90 105.20 -26.28
N GLN A 30 22.44 105.61 -27.46
CA GLN A 30 22.00 104.69 -28.51
C GLN A 30 23.15 103.80 -29.00
N LYS A 31 24.37 104.34 -29.14
CA LYS A 31 25.56 103.54 -29.48
C LYS A 31 25.90 102.52 -28.39
N THR A 32 25.78 102.87 -27.11
CA THR A 32 25.96 101.90 -26.01
C THR A 32 24.87 100.83 -26.00
N HIS A 33 23.63 101.19 -26.33
CA HIS A 33 22.53 100.26 -26.46
C HIS A 33 22.73 99.27 -27.62
N LEU A 34 23.14 99.76 -28.80
CA LEU A 34 23.50 98.92 -29.95
C LEU A 34 24.66 97.98 -29.63
N ALA A 35 25.73 98.49 -28.98
CA ALA A 35 26.85 97.64 -28.57
C ALA A 35 26.40 96.53 -27.60
N ARG A 36 25.48 96.83 -26.67
CA ARG A 36 24.89 95.83 -25.78
C ARG A 36 24.08 94.78 -26.53
N LEU A 37 23.30 95.18 -27.55
CA LEU A 37 22.55 94.24 -28.37
C LEU A 37 23.47 93.36 -29.22
N ASP A 38 24.53 93.91 -29.80
CA ASP A 38 25.53 93.16 -30.57
C ASP A 38 26.26 92.13 -29.70
N SER A 39 26.60 92.48 -28.46
CA SER A 39 27.15 91.52 -27.49
C SER A 39 26.18 90.37 -27.22
N LYS A 40 24.88 90.66 -27.03
CA LYS A 40 23.85 89.64 -26.84
C LYS A 40 23.66 88.77 -28.09
N MET A 41 23.70 89.37 -29.28
CA MET A 41 23.60 88.64 -30.54
C MET A 41 24.75 87.65 -30.70
N LYS A 42 25.98 88.07 -30.39
CA LYS A 42 27.16 87.19 -30.40
C LYS A 42 27.02 86.06 -29.38
N GLU A 43 26.56 86.34 -28.16
CA GLU A 43 26.33 85.31 -27.14
C GLU A 43 25.27 84.30 -27.59
N ILE A 44 24.16 84.75 -28.17
CA ILE A 44 23.11 83.87 -28.71
C ILE A 44 23.65 83.04 -29.89
N GLN A 45 24.40 83.65 -30.80
CA GLN A 45 25.01 82.95 -31.93
C GLN A 45 26.01 81.88 -31.47
N GLU A 46 26.84 82.17 -30.47
CA GLU A 46 27.77 81.20 -29.89
C GLU A 46 27.00 80.05 -29.22
N ARG A 47 25.94 80.35 -28.46
CA ARG A 47 25.05 79.32 -27.88
C ARG A 47 24.40 78.45 -28.94
N ILE A 48 23.93 79.04 -30.05
CA ILE A 48 23.37 78.28 -31.19
C ILE A 48 24.44 77.41 -31.82
N TRP A 49 25.67 77.91 -32.00
CA TRP A 49 26.78 77.15 -32.56
C TRP A 49 27.18 75.96 -31.68
N VAL A 50 27.30 76.18 -30.36
CA VAL A 50 27.55 75.12 -29.38
C VAL A 50 26.45 74.08 -29.43
N LYS A 51 25.17 74.49 -29.40
CA LYS A 51 24.04 73.56 -29.51
C LYS A 51 24.01 72.80 -30.82
N LYS A 52 24.33 73.43 -31.94
CA LYS A 52 24.38 72.78 -33.26
C LYS A 52 25.54 71.78 -33.36
N ARG A 53 26.68 72.07 -32.71
CA ARG A 53 27.82 71.16 -32.59
C ARG A 53 27.48 69.97 -31.68
N GLU A 54 26.86 70.21 -30.53
CA GLU A 54 26.38 69.18 -29.58
C GLU A 54 25.32 68.26 -30.21
N MET A 55 24.36 68.84 -30.94
CA MET A 55 23.26 68.10 -31.58
C MET A 55 23.72 67.27 -32.77
N GLY A 56 24.97 67.42 -33.23
CA GLY A 56 25.59 66.50 -34.19
C GLY A 56 24.82 66.35 -35.51
N GLY A 57 24.18 67.39 -36.02
CA GLY A 57 23.46 67.34 -37.30
C GLY A 57 22.22 66.42 -37.34
N ARG A 58 21.32 66.70 -38.29
CA ARG A 58 19.99 66.04 -38.39
C ARG A 58 20.07 64.51 -38.54
N LEU A 59 21.13 63.99 -39.17
CA LEU A 59 21.32 62.55 -39.40
C LEU A 59 21.66 61.79 -38.11
N TYR A 60 22.39 62.38 -37.17
CA TYR A 60 22.78 61.71 -35.93
C TYR A 60 21.58 61.60 -34.98
N ILE A 61 20.74 62.65 -34.94
CA ILE A 61 19.48 62.67 -34.20
C ILE A 61 18.51 61.60 -34.70
N GLN A 62 18.47 61.32 -36.01
CA GLN A 62 17.59 60.28 -36.58
C GLN A 62 18.19 58.86 -36.50
N LYS A 63 19.52 58.72 -36.55
CA LYS A 63 20.20 57.41 -36.43
C LYS A 63 20.19 56.87 -35.00
N ARG A 64 20.29 57.73 -33.97
CA ARG A 64 20.25 57.33 -32.55
C ARG A 64 19.00 56.53 -32.16
N PRO A 65 17.74 56.98 -32.43
CA PRO A 65 16.55 56.22 -32.12
C PRO A 65 16.44 54.95 -32.98
N ARG A 66 16.88 54.98 -34.25
CA ARG A 66 16.90 53.77 -35.11
C ARG A 66 17.85 52.70 -34.58
N HIS A 67 19.02 53.09 -34.09
CA HIS A 67 19.96 52.15 -33.44
C HIS A 67 19.37 51.59 -32.15
N GLN A 68 18.75 52.43 -31.32
CA GLN A 68 18.10 52.00 -30.09
C GLN A 68 16.96 51.01 -30.38
N ILE A 69 16.08 51.31 -31.33
CA ILE A 69 14.99 50.40 -31.74
C ILE A 69 15.52 49.06 -32.22
N LYS A 70 16.58 49.07 -33.06
CA LYS A 70 17.22 47.82 -33.50
C LYS A 70 17.83 47.03 -32.34
N HIS A 71 18.50 47.71 -31.42
CA HIS A 71 19.08 47.08 -30.24
C HIS A 71 17.99 46.48 -29.34
N THR A 72 16.89 47.20 -29.12
CA THR A 72 15.72 46.69 -28.40
C THR A 72 15.17 45.45 -29.09
N GLY A 73 14.96 45.47 -30.41
CA GLY A 73 14.49 44.29 -31.15
C GLY A 73 15.44 43.09 -31.08
N ILE A 74 16.76 43.31 -31.06
CA ILE A 74 17.74 42.22 -30.85
C ILE A 74 17.62 41.65 -29.43
N MET A 75 17.47 42.50 -28.41
CA MET A 75 17.32 42.04 -27.03
C MET A 75 16.00 41.31 -26.81
N GLU A 76 14.90 41.81 -27.39
CA GLU A 76 13.60 41.12 -27.40
C GLU A 76 13.71 39.75 -28.08
N ASN A 77 14.35 39.67 -29.25
CA ASN A 77 14.57 38.40 -29.93
C ASN A 77 15.40 37.42 -29.08
N ARG A 78 16.42 37.89 -28.37
CA ARG A 78 17.21 37.05 -27.46
C ARG A 78 16.39 36.55 -26.27
N ILE A 79 15.54 37.40 -25.71
CA ILE A 79 14.62 37.03 -24.63
C ILE A 79 13.61 36.00 -25.13
N ASN A 80 13.00 36.23 -26.30
CA ASN A 80 12.07 35.31 -26.91
C ASN A 80 12.73 33.95 -27.18
N GLN A 81 13.94 33.95 -27.74
CA GLN A 81 14.71 32.72 -27.95
C GLN A 81 15.00 31.97 -26.64
N ALA A 82 15.41 32.70 -25.59
CA ALA A 82 15.64 32.10 -24.27
C ALA A 82 14.35 31.53 -23.66
N THR A 83 13.22 32.22 -23.83
CA THR A 83 11.90 31.77 -23.37
C THR A 83 11.47 30.51 -24.11
N THR A 84 11.56 30.49 -25.44
CA THR A 84 11.24 29.30 -26.23
C THR A 84 12.12 28.10 -25.87
N CYS A 85 13.41 28.33 -25.61
CA CYS A 85 14.32 27.26 -25.17
C CYS A 85 13.90 26.73 -23.79
N PHE A 86 13.54 27.62 -22.88
CA PHE A 86 13.02 27.26 -21.56
C PHE A 86 11.72 26.47 -21.65
N ASP A 87 10.78 26.87 -22.51
CA ASP A 87 9.51 26.16 -22.71
C ASP A 87 9.74 24.74 -23.28
N VAL A 88 10.69 24.58 -24.22
CA VAL A 88 11.10 23.27 -24.73
C VAL A 88 11.69 22.42 -23.61
N LEU A 89 12.58 22.98 -22.79
CA LEU A 89 13.15 22.26 -21.64
C LEU A 89 12.08 21.86 -20.60
N LEU A 90 11.04 22.67 -20.41
CA LEU A 90 9.91 22.34 -19.55
C LEU A 90 9.08 21.19 -20.12
N ALA A 91 8.82 21.19 -21.44
CA ALA A 91 8.14 20.10 -22.12
C ALA A 91 8.94 18.79 -22.01
N ASP A 92 10.25 18.83 -22.24
CA ASP A 92 11.14 17.68 -22.06
C ASP A 92 11.15 17.20 -20.60
N ASN A 93 11.15 18.12 -19.63
CA ASN A 93 11.08 17.77 -18.21
C ASN A 93 9.75 17.10 -17.86
N GLN A 94 8.66 17.55 -18.46
CA GLN A 94 7.34 16.93 -18.28
C GLN A 94 7.33 15.50 -18.83
N LEU A 95 7.85 15.28 -20.04
CA LEU A 95 7.96 13.93 -20.62
C LEU A 95 8.82 13.00 -19.74
N LEU A 96 9.96 13.47 -19.24
CA LEU A 96 10.79 12.70 -18.32
C LEU A 96 10.06 12.35 -17.01
N ARG A 97 9.22 13.25 -16.49
CA ARG A 97 8.39 12.95 -15.30
C ARG A 97 7.35 11.87 -15.59
N GLU A 98 6.69 11.96 -16.74
CA GLU A 98 5.72 10.96 -17.19
C GLU A 98 6.37 9.59 -17.36
N ASP A 99 7.58 9.53 -17.94
CA ASP A 99 8.39 8.32 -18.07
C ASP A 99 8.78 7.74 -16.70
N ILE A 100 9.22 8.59 -15.77
CA ILE A 100 9.55 8.17 -14.40
C ILE A 100 8.31 7.56 -13.73
N ASP A 101 7.14 8.18 -13.88
CA ASP A 101 5.91 7.68 -13.28
C ASP A 101 5.43 6.39 -13.96
N HIS A 102 5.57 6.27 -15.28
CA HIS A 102 5.34 5.02 -16.01
C HIS A 102 6.24 3.89 -15.49
N LEU A 103 7.55 4.12 -15.37
CA LEU A 103 8.50 3.14 -14.83
C LEU A 103 8.20 2.78 -13.37
N ARG A 104 7.76 3.74 -12.55
CA ARG A 104 7.32 3.49 -11.17
C ARG A 104 6.09 2.59 -11.11
N ARG A 105 5.09 2.83 -11.97
CA ARG A 105 3.91 1.96 -12.08
C ARG A 105 4.32 0.54 -12.49
N GLN A 106 5.15 0.39 -13.52
CA GLN A 106 5.66 -0.92 -13.94
C GLN A 106 6.40 -1.65 -12.82
N ARG A 107 7.31 -0.96 -12.12
CA ARG A 107 8.03 -1.52 -10.97
C ARG A 107 7.05 -1.98 -9.87
N ASN A 108 6.02 -1.21 -9.58
CA ASN A 108 5.02 -1.58 -8.58
C ASN A 108 4.25 -2.83 -9.02
N THR A 109 3.84 -2.92 -10.29
CA THR A 109 3.20 -4.12 -10.84
C THR A 109 4.13 -5.34 -10.72
N LEU A 110 5.39 -5.23 -11.12
CA LEU A 110 6.39 -6.30 -10.99
C LEU A 110 6.60 -6.70 -9.52
N ALA A 111 6.66 -5.74 -8.59
CA ALA A 111 6.77 -6.03 -7.17
C ALA A 111 5.56 -6.77 -6.62
N THR A 112 4.35 -6.48 -7.11
CA THR A 112 3.14 -7.23 -6.72
C THR A 112 3.17 -8.67 -7.25
N MET A 113 3.55 -8.88 -8.52
CA MET A 113 3.71 -10.23 -9.09
C MET A 113 4.78 -11.02 -8.34
N PHE A 114 5.92 -10.41 -8.02
CA PHE A 114 6.99 -11.06 -7.27
C PHE A 114 6.53 -11.50 -5.87
N LYS A 115 5.73 -10.66 -5.18
CA LYS A 115 5.13 -11.01 -3.89
C LYS A 115 4.18 -12.19 -4.00
N GLN A 116 3.36 -12.25 -5.06
CA GLN A 116 2.45 -13.36 -5.32
C GLN A 116 3.24 -14.66 -5.57
N LEU A 117 4.22 -14.64 -6.48
CA LEU A 117 5.09 -15.79 -6.76
C LEU A 117 5.85 -16.28 -5.53
N SER A 118 6.35 -15.35 -4.70
CA SER A 118 7.02 -15.69 -3.44
C SER A 118 6.08 -16.39 -2.46
N LYS A 119 4.82 -15.94 -2.39
CA LYS A 119 3.79 -16.58 -1.56
C LYS A 119 3.44 -17.98 -2.06
N GLU A 120 3.27 -18.15 -3.37
CA GLU A 120 3.01 -19.46 -3.99
C GLU A 120 4.16 -20.43 -3.74
N THR A 121 5.41 -19.97 -3.90
CA THR A 121 6.60 -20.78 -3.62
C THR A 121 6.64 -21.22 -2.15
N LEU A 122 6.30 -20.33 -1.22
CA LEU A 122 6.21 -20.68 0.21
C LEU A 122 5.08 -21.67 0.49
N GLN A 123 3.93 -21.54 -0.17
CA GLN A 123 2.81 -22.48 -0.05
C GLN A 123 3.21 -23.87 -0.56
N GLN A 124 3.80 -23.97 -1.75
CA GLN A 124 4.30 -25.22 -2.32
C GLN A 124 5.35 -25.87 -1.41
N ASN A 125 6.29 -25.09 -0.87
CA ASN A 125 7.26 -25.61 0.09
C ASN A 125 6.61 -26.12 1.39
N SER A 126 5.53 -25.48 1.85
CA SER A 126 4.75 -26.00 2.99
C SER A 126 4.05 -27.31 2.64
N GLU A 127 3.52 -27.45 1.43
CA GLU A 127 2.87 -28.68 0.98
C GLU A 127 3.87 -29.83 0.81
N ILE A 128 5.04 -29.56 0.23
CA ILE A 128 6.15 -30.52 0.13
C ILE A 128 6.54 -31.01 1.52
N LYS A 129 6.73 -30.11 2.50
CA LYS A 129 7.03 -30.50 3.89
C LYS A 129 5.95 -31.39 4.51
N LYS A 130 4.67 -31.07 4.31
CA LYS A 130 3.55 -31.91 4.77
C LYS A 130 3.57 -33.29 4.11
N LEU A 131 3.95 -33.37 2.83
CA LEU A 131 4.08 -34.63 2.11
C LEU A 131 5.28 -35.44 2.62
N GLU A 132 6.41 -34.79 2.91
CA GLU A 132 7.58 -35.40 3.54
C GLU A 132 7.24 -35.95 4.93
N GLU A 133 6.53 -35.20 5.77
CA GLU A 133 6.08 -35.66 7.08
C GLU A 133 5.17 -36.90 6.96
N LYS A 134 4.22 -36.89 6.03
CA LYS A 134 3.35 -38.04 5.75
C LYS A 134 4.13 -39.25 5.24
N SER A 135 5.13 -39.05 4.37
CA SER A 135 5.93 -40.14 3.83
C SER A 135 6.83 -40.76 4.90
N VAL A 136 7.44 -39.94 5.76
CA VAL A 136 8.20 -40.38 6.94
C VAL A 136 7.29 -41.14 7.91
N GLN A 137 6.07 -40.65 8.16
CA GLN A 137 5.10 -41.35 9.01
C GLN A 137 4.74 -42.73 8.44
N ALA A 138 4.42 -42.82 7.14
CA ALA A 138 4.11 -44.09 6.48
C ALA A 138 5.31 -45.05 6.52
N TYR A 139 6.53 -44.54 6.34
CA TYR A 139 7.75 -45.32 6.46
C TYR A 139 7.94 -45.89 7.88
N ASN A 140 7.74 -45.07 8.90
CA ASN A 140 7.84 -45.49 10.30
C ASN A 140 6.81 -46.56 10.64
N GLN A 141 5.55 -46.39 10.19
CA GLN A 141 4.49 -47.38 10.37
C GLN A 141 4.84 -48.71 9.70
N ARG A 142 5.36 -48.68 8.47
CA ARG A 142 5.84 -49.89 7.77
C ARG A 142 6.98 -50.55 8.53
N SER A 143 7.96 -49.79 8.99
CA SER A 143 9.10 -50.30 9.76
C SER A 143 8.64 -50.97 11.05
N GLU A 144 7.70 -50.35 11.77
CA GLU A 144 7.12 -50.91 12.98
C GLU A 144 6.34 -52.20 12.70
N ALA A 145 5.52 -52.24 11.64
CA ALA A 145 4.80 -53.44 11.23
C ALA A 145 5.75 -54.58 10.86
N LEU A 146 6.84 -54.30 10.15
CA LEU A 146 7.89 -55.28 9.84
C LEU A 146 8.57 -55.80 11.11
N ALA A 147 8.90 -54.92 12.07
CA ALA A 147 9.48 -55.32 13.34
C ALA A 147 8.52 -56.24 14.13
N ARG A 148 7.22 -55.92 14.18
CA ARG A 148 6.19 -56.76 14.80
C ARG A 148 6.07 -58.12 14.10
N MET A 149 6.05 -58.14 12.77
CA MET A 149 6.01 -59.38 11.99
C MET A 149 7.23 -60.26 12.25
N LEU A 150 8.44 -59.68 12.29
CA LEU A 150 9.66 -60.41 12.61
C LEU A 150 9.61 -60.97 14.03
N ALA A 151 9.14 -60.20 15.02
CA ALA A 151 8.96 -60.66 16.39
C ALA A 151 8.00 -61.87 16.48
N VAL A 152 6.88 -61.82 15.75
CA VAL A 152 5.93 -62.95 15.68
C VAL A 152 6.55 -64.17 15.01
N LYS A 153 7.30 -63.98 13.92
CA LYS A 153 8.00 -65.07 13.22
C LYS A 153 9.05 -65.75 14.11
N GLU A 154 9.84 -64.97 14.83
CA GLU A 154 10.84 -65.50 15.77
C GLU A 154 10.18 -66.20 16.95
N ARG A 155 9.06 -65.69 17.47
CA ARG A 155 8.25 -66.40 18.47
C ARG A 155 7.73 -67.74 17.92
N GLY A 156 7.15 -67.74 16.73
CA GLY A 156 6.67 -68.97 16.08
C GLY A 156 7.78 -70.01 15.89
N LYS A 157 8.99 -69.60 15.50
CA LYS A 157 10.15 -70.51 15.43
C LYS A 157 10.48 -71.11 16.81
N LYS A 158 10.54 -70.29 17.86
CA LYS A 158 10.80 -70.77 19.24
C LYS A 158 9.74 -71.76 19.68
N ASP A 159 8.47 -71.47 19.42
CA ASP A 159 7.35 -72.35 19.77
C ASP A 159 7.44 -73.68 19.01
N THR A 160 7.77 -73.68 17.71
CA THR A 160 7.98 -74.94 16.96
C THR A 160 9.14 -75.78 17.49
N VAL A 161 10.24 -75.14 17.90
CA VAL A 161 11.37 -75.84 18.52
C VAL A 161 10.95 -76.41 19.88
N HIS A 162 10.20 -75.65 20.68
CA HIS A 162 9.68 -76.09 21.97
C HIS A 162 8.73 -77.30 21.83
N TYR A 163 7.76 -77.24 20.93
CA TYR A 163 6.87 -78.38 20.64
C TYR A 163 7.64 -79.61 20.13
N HIS A 164 8.70 -79.40 19.34
CA HIS A 164 9.54 -80.50 18.87
C HIS A 164 10.28 -81.17 20.04
N THR A 165 10.82 -80.40 21.00
CA THR A 165 11.45 -80.94 22.20
C THR A 165 10.46 -81.71 23.08
N GLU A 166 9.27 -81.15 23.33
CA GLU A 166 8.21 -81.82 24.09
C GLU A 166 7.78 -83.12 23.41
N MET A 167 7.64 -83.13 22.08
CA MET A 167 7.30 -84.32 21.31
C MET A 167 8.37 -85.42 21.45
N ILE A 168 9.66 -85.05 21.43
CA ILE A 168 10.75 -86.01 21.66
C ILE A 168 10.71 -86.56 23.09
N GLU A 169 10.46 -85.71 24.09
CA GLU A 169 10.37 -86.13 25.49
C GLU A 169 9.19 -87.07 25.73
N LEU A 170 8.00 -86.74 25.23
CA LEU A 170 6.83 -87.62 25.28
C LEU A 170 7.10 -88.95 24.60
N LYS A 171 7.75 -88.95 23.43
CA LYS A 171 8.14 -90.20 22.76
C LYS A 171 9.13 -91.02 23.59
N ARG A 172 10.08 -90.39 24.28
CA ARG A 172 11.00 -91.06 25.22
C ARG A 172 10.27 -91.67 26.41
N VAL A 173 9.28 -90.96 26.97
CA VAL A 173 8.44 -91.48 28.07
C VAL A 173 7.64 -92.68 27.60
N ILE A 174 7.00 -92.62 26.42
CA ILE A 174 6.27 -93.74 25.82
C ILE A 174 7.21 -94.93 25.58
N ASP A 175 8.40 -94.72 25.00
CA ASP A 175 9.38 -95.79 24.78
C ASP A 175 9.83 -96.41 26.11
N HIS A 176 10.00 -95.61 27.17
CA HIS A 176 10.30 -96.10 28.51
C HIS A 176 9.15 -96.92 29.09
N GLU A 177 7.90 -96.46 28.97
CA GLU A 177 6.72 -97.20 29.39
C GLU A 177 6.53 -98.51 28.62
N ILE A 178 6.78 -98.52 27.31
CA ILE A 178 6.72 -99.73 26.48
C ILE A 178 7.80 -100.71 26.93
N LYS A 179 9.03 -100.24 27.17
CA LYS A 179 10.13 -101.09 27.68
C LYS A 179 9.79 -101.64 29.06
N LEU A 180 9.24 -100.80 29.96
CA LEU A 180 8.81 -101.22 31.29
C LEU A 180 7.67 -102.23 31.19
N ARG A 181 6.67 -102.01 30.34
CA ARG A 181 5.56 -102.93 30.09
C ARG A 181 6.05 -104.27 29.56
N ARG A 182 6.93 -104.28 28.55
CA ARG A 182 7.57 -105.49 28.04
C ARG A 182 8.39 -106.20 29.12
N PHE A 183 9.14 -105.45 29.93
CA PHE A 183 9.89 -106.01 31.06
C PHE A 183 8.96 -106.65 32.10
N MET A 184 7.85 -105.98 32.44
CA MET A 184 6.81 -106.51 33.33
C MET A 184 6.12 -107.74 32.74
N GLU A 185 5.83 -107.75 31.44
CA GLU A 185 5.29 -108.91 30.72
C GLU A 185 6.27 -110.08 30.79
N GLN A 186 7.55 -109.87 30.47
CA GLN A 186 8.59 -110.89 30.54
C GLN A 186 8.82 -111.38 31.98
N LYS A 187 8.86 -110.48 32.96
CA LYS A 187 8.92 -110.84 34.39
C LYS A 187 7.67 -111.56 34.86
N SER A 188 6.49 -111.23 34.35
CA SER A 188 5.24 -111.93 34.65
C SER A 188 5.23 -113.33 34.05
N GLN A 189 5.78 -113.51 32.84
CA GLN A 189 5.96 -114.82 32.21
C GLN A 189 7.00 -115.65 32.97
N GLU A 190 8.12 -115.06 33.40
CA GLU A 190 9.07 -115.71 34.32
C GLU A 190 8.41 -116.05 35.66
N ASN A 191 7.58 -115.15 36.22
CA ASN A 191 6.86 -115.42 37.45
C ASN A 191 5.72 -116.43 37.26
N ILE A 192 5.16 -116.62 36.06
CA ILE A 192 4.21 -117.71 35.77
C ILE A 192 4.96 -119.04 35.69
N LEU A 193 6.14 -119.07 35.06
CA LEU A 193 7.02 -120.24 35.03
C LEU A 193 7.66 -120.56 36.41
N VAL A 194 7.85 -119.56 37.26
CA VAL A 194 8.32 -119.71 38.66
C VAL A 194 7.15 -119.96 39.62
N ALA A 195 5.93 -119.46 39.35
CA ALA A 195 4.72 -119.74 40.13
C ALA A 195 4.15 -121.14 39.88
N GLU A 196 4.46 -121.76 38.73
CA GLU A 196 4.25 -123.21 38.56
C GLU A 196 5.23 -124.06 39.38
N ASN A 197 6.35 -123.50 39.86
CA ASN A 197 7.35 -124.25 40.63
C ASN A 197 7.53 -123.83 42.10
N GLN A 198 6.91 -122.74 42.57
CA GLN A 198 6.90 -122.41 44.01
C GLN A 198 5.56 -121.81 44.41
N GLY A 199 4.73 -122.68 45.01
CA GLY A 199 3.54 -122.28 45.72
C GLY A 199 3.84 -121.36 46.91
N ALA A 200 2.93 -120.40 47.09
CA ALA A 200 2.56 -119.74 48.33
C ALA A 200 3.67 -119.02 49.14
N LYS A 201 3.60 -117.68 49.21
CA LYS A 201 3.58 -116.95 50.49
C LYS A 201 3.30 -115.43 50.35
N LYS A 202 2.27 -115.03 51.10
CA LYS A 202 2.15 -113.79 51.91
C LYS A 202 1.80 -112.46 51.22
N LYS A 203 0.49 -112.17 51.32
CA LYS A 203 -0.04 -110.86 51.71
C LYS A 203 0.73 -110.29 52.92
N LYS A 204 1.02 -108.98 52.92
CA LYS A 204 0.85 -108.12 54.09
C LYS A 204 0.75 -106.63 53.68
N PRO A 205 -0.03 -105.83 54.43
CA PRO A 205 -0.29 -104.42 54.17
C PRO A 205 0.73 -103.53 54.91
N GLN A 206 0.99 -102.33 54.39
CA GLN A 206 1.61 -101.22 55.13
C GLN A 206 0.86 -99.95 54.73
N GLN A 207 -0.07 -99.47 55.57
CA GLN A 207 0.12 -98.53 56.69
C GLN A 207 0.45 -97.09 56.24
N THR A 208 -0.59 -96.26 56.36
CA THR A 208 -0.61 -94.93 57.01
C THR A 208 0.58 -94.00 56.78
N GLN A 209 0.32 -92.91 56.06
CA GLN A 209 0.82 -91.61 56.49
C GLN A 209 -0.34 -90.65 56.76
N HIS A 210 -0.41 -90.32 58.03
CA HIS A 210 -1.17 -89.27 58.64
C HIS A 210 -0.33 -87.99 58.45
N GLU A 211 -0.82 -87.01 57.70
CA GLU A 211 -0.40 -85.62 57.89
C GLU A 211 -1.63 -84.82 58.29
N LYS A 212 -1.85 -84.79 59.62
CA LYS A 212 -2.54 -83.67 60.26
C LYS A 212 -1.48 -82.62 60.53
N THR A 213 -1.44 -81.58 59.70
CA THR A 213 -0.74 -80.33 60.02
C THR A 213 -1.65 -79.18 59.62
N GLY A 214 -2.05 -78.36 60.58
CA GLY A 214 -2.80 -77.12 60.36
C GLY A 214 -4.28 -77.16 60.75
N GLY A 215 -4.61 -77.77 61.89
CA GLY A 215 -5.91 -77.60 62.51
C GLY A 215 -6.02 -76.24 63.21
N ASP A 216 -6.30 -75.19 62.45
CA ASP A 216 -7.05 -74.07 63.02
C ASP A 216 -8.51 -74.54 63.08
N SER A 217 -8.94 -74.81 64.32
CA SER A 217 -10.29 -75.11 64.78
C SER A 217 -11.34 -75.49 63.72
N MET A 218 -11.46 -76.80 63.47
CA MET A 218 -12.61 -77.41 62.80
C MET A 218 -13.95 -76.92 63.39
N GLU A 219 -13.98 -76.64 64.69
CA GLU A 219 -15.13 -76.09 65.40
C GLU A 219 -15.43 -74.63 65.02
N THR A 220 -14.43 -73.78 64.78
CA THR A 220 -14.65 -72.41 64.29
C THR A 220 -15.14 -72.39 62.85
N TYR A 221 -14.60 -73.26 61.98
CA TYR A 221 -15.11 -73.42 60.62
C TYR A 221 -16.52 -74.00 60.63
N GLN A 222 -16.84 -74.93 61.53
CA GLN A 222 -18.20 -75.44 61.72
C GLN A 222 -19.17 -74.39 62.28
N ALA A 223 -18.72 -73.51 63.18
CA ALA A 223 -19.55 -72.43 63.74
C ALA A 223 -19.82 -71.32 62.70
N VAL A 224 -18.82 -70.93 61.91
CA VAL A 224 -19.00 -70.02 60.77
C VAL A 224 -19.88 -70.67 59.70
N HIS A 225 -19.75 -71.98 59.51
CA HIS A 225 -20.56 -72.77 58.59
C HIS A 225 -22.04 -72.82 58.98
N THR A 226 -22.37 -73.11 60.24
CA THR A 226 -23.75 -73.09 60.73
C THR A 226 -24.35 -71.69 60.60
N HIS A 227 -23.55 -70.66 60.89
CA HIS A 227 -24.01 -69.27 60.76
C HIS A 227 -24.28 -68.85 59.30
N ILE A 228 -23.44 -69.28 58.35
CA ILE A 228 -23.67 -69.03 56.92
C ILE A 228 -24.92 -69.79 56.45
N MET A 229 -25.10 -71.05 56.85
CA MET A 229 -26.29 -71.85 56.50
C MET A 229 -27.59 -71.22 57.03
N GLU A 230 -27.59 -70.66 58.24
CA GLU A 230 -28.73 -69.96 58.83
C GLU A 230 -29.09 -68.67 58.07
N LEU A 231 -28.09 -67.94 57.55
CA LEU A 231 -28.28 -66.69 56.81
C LEU A 231 -28.70 -66.88 55.35
N THR A 232 -28.23 -67.94 54.67
CA THR A 232 -28.60 -68.24 53.28
C THR A 232 -29.79 -69.19 53.14
N GLY A 233 -30.15 -69.95 54.18
CA GLY A 233 -31.33 -70.83 54.20
C GLY A 233 -31.25 -72.06 53.29
N GLU A 234 -30.04 -72.46 52.84
CA GLU A 234 -29.83 -73.58 51.93
C GLU A 234 -28.92 -74.66 52.54
N SER A 235 -29.20 -75.94 52.23
CA SER A 235 -28.69 -77.09 53.00
C SER A 235 -27.43 -77.79 52.44
N ASP A 236 -26.93 -77.39 51.26
CA ASP A 236 -25.76 -78.02 50.62
C ASP A 236 -24.59 -77.03 50.41
N LEU A 237 -23.45 -77.32 51.05
CA LEU A 237 -22.22 -76.52 51.04
C LEU A 237 -21.69 -76.27 49.63
N GLN A 238 -21.79 -77.28 48.76
CA GLN A 238 -21.29 -77.17 47.39
C GLN A 238 -22.18 -76.25 46.55
N GLU A 239 -23.47 -76.18 46.86
CA GLU A 239 -24.41 -75.30 46.17
C GLU A 239 -24.25 -73.85 46.59
N ILE A 240 -24.05 -73.59 47.89
CA ILE A 240 -23.71 -72.26 48.42
C ILE A 240 -22.40 -71.76 47.81
N GLY A 241 -21.36 -72.60 47.76
CA GLY A 241 -20.08 -72.25 47.14
C GLY A 241 -20.21 -71.92 45.64
N ARG A 242 -21.03 -72.68 44.90
CA ARG A 242 -21.35 -72.38 43.49
C ARG A 242 -22.09 -71.04 43.35
N LYS A 243 -23.12 -70.80 44.17
CA LYS A 243 -23.89 -69.54 44.18
C LYS A 243 -23.02 -68.34 44.57
N PHE A 244 -22.13 -68.47 45.55
CA PHE A 244 -21.18 -67.42 45.91
C PHE A 244 -20.17 -67.15 44.79
N LYS A 245 -19.62 -68.19 44.15
CA LYS A 245 -18.70 -68.01 43.03
C LYS A 245 -19.38 -67.37 41.83
N ASP A 246 -20.64 -67.70 41.58
CA ASP A 246 -21.41 -67.07 40.51
C ASP A 246 -21.86 -65.65 40.88
N ASN A 247 -22.17 -65.38 42.14
CA ASN A 247 -22.42 -64.03 42.65
C ASN A 247 -21.14 -63.18 42.64
N GLU A 248 -19.97 -63.76 42.93
CA GLU A 248 -18.67 -63.11 42.85
C GLU A 248 -18.33 -62.74 41.41
N LYS A 249 -18.56 -63.65 40.45
CA LYS A 249 -18.43 -63.34 39.01
C LYS A 249 -19.38 -62.22 38.59
N LYS A 250 -20.64 -62.25 39.02
CA LYS A 250 -21.62 -61.20 38.73
C LYS A 250 -21.23 -59.86 39.35
N ASN A 251 -20.74 -59.86 40.59
CA ASN A 251 -20.25 -58.67 41.28
C ASN A 251 -18.99 -58.12 40.62
N PHE A 252 -18.05 -58.99 40.22
CA PHE A 252 -16.85 -58.57 39.49
C PHE A 252 -17.20 -57.98 38.11
N ALA A 253 -18.16 -58.58 37.40
CA ALA A 253 -18.68 -58.04 36.15
C ALA A 253 -19.36 -56.68 36.35
N CYS A 254 -20.21 -56.53 37.38
CA CYS A 254 -20.83 -55.26 37.72
C CYS A 254 -19.80 -54.19 38.11
N PHE A 255 -18.81 -54.54 38.93
CA PHE A 255 -17.76 -53.62 39.35
C PHE A 255 -16.90 -53.18 38.16
N SER A 256 -16.56 -54.12 37.29
CA SER A 256 -15.84 -53.82 36.04
C SER A 256 -16.66 -52.90 35.14
N TYR A 257 -17.96 -53.15 35.01
CA TYR A 257 -18.86 -52.30 34.23
C TYR A 257 -19.01 -50.90 34.83
N ILE A 258 -19.18 -50.77 36.15
CA ILE A 258 -19.22 -49.48 36.85
C ILE A 258 -17.91 -48.71 36.66
N ASN A 259 -16.76 -49.38 36.69
CA ASN A 259 -15.46 -48.75 36.42
C ASN A 259 -15.35 -48.25 34.99
N VAL A 260 -15.77 -49.05 34.01
CA VAL A 260 -15.82 -48.62 32.60
C VAL A 260 -16.73 -47.41 32.44
N LEU A 261 -17.93 -47.42 33.04
CA LEU A 261 -18.84 -46.28 33.02
C LEU A 261 -18.26 -45.05 33.71
N ASN A 262 -17.53 -45.21 34.81
CA ASN A 262 -16.86 -44.10 35.48
C ASN A 262 -15.75 -43.49 34.62
N ILE A 263 -14.95 -44.32 33.94
CA ILE A 263 -13.93 -43.88 32.99
C ILE A 263 -14.59 -43.17 31.79
N GLU A 264 -15.71 -43.68 31.30
CA GLU A 264 -16.45 -43.03 30.23
C GLU A 264 -17.08 -41.70 30.69
N GLY A 265 -17.56 -41.64 31.92
CA GLY A 265 -18.07 -40.43 32.56
C GLY A 265 -17.00 -39.36 32.79
N THR A 266 -15.78 -39.72 33.18
CA THR A 266 -14.65 -38.77 33.24
C THR A 266 -14.26 -38.30 31.84
N ARG A 267 -14.16 -39.21 30.86
CA ARG A 267 -13.87 -38.86 29.46
C ARG A 267 -14.89 -37.87 28.89
N LEU A 268 -16.18 -38.09 29.14
CA LEU A 268 -17.23 -37.18 28.68
C LEU A 268 -17.13 -35.81 29.37
N ARG A 269 -16.88 -35.76 30.68
CA ARG A 269 -16.66 -34.50 31.41
C ARG A 269 -15.44 -33.74 30.88
N ASP A 270 -14.34 -34.42 30.60
CA ASP A 270 -13.15 -33.78 30.02
C ASP A 270 -13.43 -33.22 28.62
N ARG A 271 -14.21 -33.94 27.81
CA ARG A 271 -14.65 -33.47 26.50
C ARG A 271 -15.57 -32.27 26.59
N ILE A 272 -16.51 -32.25 27.54
CA ILE A 272 -17.37 -31.09 27.82
C ILE A 272 -16.51 -29.90 28.25
N ASN A 273 -15.57 -30.09 29.18
CA ASN A 273 -14.66 -29.04 29.64
C ASN A 273 -13.76 -28.50 28.52
N LYS A 274 -13.33 -29.35 27.59
CA LYS A 274 -12.59 -28.92 26.39
C LYS A 274 -13.49 -28.08 25.48
N LEU A 275 -14.69 -28.56 25.17
CA LEU A 275 -15.65 -27.83 24.33
C LEU A 275 -16.02 -26.47 24.96
N MET A 276 -16.25 -26.40 26.26
CA MET A 276 -16.53 -25.13 26.96
C MET A 276 -15.36 -24.15 26.84
N ARG A 277 -14.11 -24.62 26.99
CA ARG A 277 -12.93 -23.77 26.80
C ARG A 277 -12.81 -23.28 25.36
N ASP A 278 -13.06 -24.16 24.39
CA ASP A 278 -13.03 -23.80 22.98
C ASP A 278 -14.11 -22.75 22.65
N THR A 279 -15.35 -22.93 23.15
CA THR A 279 -16.44 -21.95 23.00
C THR A 279 -16.07 -20.59 23.60
N GLN A 280 -15.52 -20.54 24.81
CA GLN A 280 -15.07 -19.29 25.44
C GLN A 280 -13.96 -18.61 24.62
N GLN A 281 -13.03 -19.37 24.06
CA GLN A 281 -11.99 -18.82 23.19
C GLN A 281 -12.58 -18.26 21.88
N PHE A 282 -13.55 -18.94 21.28
CA PHE A 282 -14.24 -18.45 20.09
C PHE A 282 -15.03 -17.18 20.39
N GLU A 283 -15.72 -17.10 21.53
CA GLU A 283 -16.42 -15.89 21.96
C GLU A 283 -15.47 -14.71 22.14
N LEU A 284 -14.32 -14.92 22.80
CA LEU A 284 -13.31 -13.86 22.97
C LEU A 284 -12.74 -13.39 21.63
N LYS A 285 -12.40 -14.33 20.74
CA LYS A 285 -11.91 -14.01 19.39
C LYS A 285 -12.96 -13.28 18.57
N ASN A 286 -14.23 -13.66 18.70
CA ASN A 286 -15.33 -13.03 18.00
C ASN A 286 -15.54 -11.60 18.49
N LYS A 287 -15.51 -11.35 19.81
CA LYS A 287 -15.54 -10.00 20.40
C LYS A 287 -14.39 -9.13 19.90
N GLN A 288 -13.15 -9.62 19.97
CA GLN A 288 -11.99 -8.87 19.44
C GLN A 288 -12.09 -8.59 17.94
N HIS A 289 -12.68 -9.52 17.19
CA HIS A 289 -12.93 -9.34 15.77
C HIS A 289 -14.00 -8.25 15.56
N THR A 290 -15.15 -8.32 16.22
CA THR A 290 -16.22 -7.33 16.11
C THR A 290 -15.74 -5.93 16.50
N ASP A 291 -14.95 -5.79 17.57
CA ASP A 291 -14.44 -4.50 18.02
C ASP A 291 -13.49 -3.89 16.97
N ARG A 292 -12.61 -4.71 16.37
CA ARG A 292 -11.74 -4.27 15.26
C ARG A 292 -12.51 -3.93 13.99
N TRP A 293 -13.61 -4.63 13.70
CA TRP A 293 -14.47 -4.30 12.56
C TRP A 293 -15.24 -3.02 12.79
N GLN A 294 -15.79 -2.81 13.98
CA GLN A 294 -16.46 -1.56 14.36
C GLN A 294 -15.49 -0.38 14.31
N GLY A 295 -14.27 -0.52 14.82
CA GLY A 295 -13.23 0.52 14.73
C GLY A 295 -12.92 0.91 13.28
N ARG A 296 -12.69 -0.07 12.41
CA ARG A 296 -12.45 0.19 10.98
C ARG A 296 -13.65 0.78 10.25
N LEU A 297 -14.86 0.36 10.61
CA LEU A 297 -16.08 0.92 10.04
C LEU A 297 -16.22 2.39 10.42
N HIS A 298 -16.01 2.73 11.69
CA HIS A 298 -16.07 4.10 12.17
C HIS A 298 -14.97 4.99 11.53
N GLU A 299 -13.76 4.45 11.33
CA GLU A 299 -12.69 5.15 10.60
C GLU A 299 -13.09 5.45 9.15
N LEU A 300 -13.67 4.48 8.45
CA LEU A 300 -14.14 4.64 7.06
C LEU A 300 -15.33 5.61 6.97
N GLU A 301 -16.26 5.56 7.92
CA GLU A 301 -17.38 6.51 8.02
C GLU A 301 -16.86 7.94 8.23
N ALA A 302 -15.90 8.14 9.13
CA ALA A 302 -15.29 9.45 9.36
C ALA A 302 -14.53 9.97 8.13
N GLU A 303 -13.81 9.10 7.41
CA GLU A 303 -13.13 9.47 6.17
C GLU A 303 -14.13 9.84 5.07
N LEU A 304 -15.24 9.12 4.97
CA LEU A 304 -16.32 9.41 4.04
C LEU A 304 -16.99 10.74 4.37
N GLU A 305 -17.31 11.02 5.63
CA GLU A 305 -17.85 12.31 6.07
C GLU A 305 -16.92 13.46 5.74
N LEU A 306 -15.61 13.32 6.01
CA LEU A 306 -14.61 14.32 5.67
C LEU A 306 -14.56 14.59 4.16
N ARG A 307 -14.54 13.53 3.33
CA ARG A 307 -14.55 13.65 1.87
C ARG A 307 -15.82 14.29 1.36
N CYS A 308 -16.99 13.93 1.89
CA CYS A 308 -18.28 14.53 1.55
C CYS A 308 -18.32 16.01 1.91
N CYS A 309 -17.84 16.40 3.11
CA CYS A 309 -17.73 17.81 3.50
C CYS A 309 -16.83 18.61 2.54
N ARG A 310 -15.68 18.05 2.15
CA ARG A 310 -14.77 18.68 1.17
C ARG A 310 -15.43 18.82 -0.20
N ALA A 311 -16.09 17.76 -0.69
CA ALA A 311 -16.80 17.78 -1.97
C ALA A 311 -17.93 18.82 -1.97
N ASN A 312 -18.72 18.89 -0.89
CA ASN A 312 -19.77 19.88 -0.72
C ASN A 312 -19.22 21.31 -0.69
N SER A 313 -18.11 21.55 0.02
CA SER A 313 -17.44 22.85 0.02
C SER A 313 -16.99 23.25 -1.38
N LEU A 314 -16.33 22.35 -2.12
CA LEU A 314 -15.91 22.63 -3.51
C LEU A 314 -17.12 22.89 -4.42
N MET A 315 -18.20 22.12 -4.27
CA MET A 315 -19.43 22.32 -5.02
C MET A 315 -20.04 23.70 -4.73
N THR A 316 -20.07 24.14 -3.47
CA THR A 316 -20.54 25.50 -3.13
C THR A 316 -19.68 26.59 -3.75
N GLN A 317 -18.35 26.41 -3.79
CA GLN A 317 -17.44 27.34 -4.45
C GLN A 317 -17.64 27.36 -5.97
N CYS A 318 -17.74 26.19 -6.62
CA CYS A 318 -18.07 26.09 -8.04
C CYS A 318 -19.40 26.76 -8.37
N MET A 319 -20.44 26.52 -7.57
CA MET A 319 -21.75 27.18 -7.76
C MET A 319 -21.64 28.71 -7.63
N LEU A 320 -20.82 29.22 -6.70
CA LEU A 320 -20.59 30.66 -6.58
C LEU A 320 -19.90 31.21 -7.82
N VAL A 321 -18.85 30.54 -8.30
CA VAL A 321 -18.12 30.94 -9.52
C VAL A 321 -19.04 30.90 -10.75
N CYS A 322 -19.83 29.83 -10.93
CA CYS A 322 -20.81 29.76 -12.02
C CYS A 322 -21.82 30.90 -11.95
N LYS A 323 -22.37 31.21 -10.77
CA LYS A 323 -23.27 32.37 -10.59
C LYS A 323 -22.60 33.70 -10.98
N THR A 324 -21.33 33.90 -10.63
CA THR A 324 -20.59 35.11 -11.03
C THR A 324 -20.34 35.16 -12.53
N LEU A 325 -20.03 34.02 -13.16
CA LEU A 325 -19.85 33.93 -14.61
C LEU A 325 -21.17 34.19 -15.35
N ASP A 326 -22.28 33.65 -14.87
CA ASP A 326 -23.62 33.91 -15.44
C ASP A 326 -23.98 35.40 -15.33
N GLN A 327 -23.66 36.05 -14.21
CA GLN A 327 -23.85 37.51 -14.04
C GLN A 327 -23.00 38.30 -15.04
N LEU A 328 -21.74 37.93 -15.24
CA LEU A 328 -20.85 38.57 -16.20
C LEU A 328 -21.33 38.34 -17.64
N ARG A 329 -21.77 37.13 -17.98
CA ARG A 329 -22.36 36.77 -19.27
C ARG A 329 -23.59 37.62 -19.58
N ASN A 330 -24.48 37.78 -18.60
CA ASN A 330 -25.66 38.63 -18.73
C ASN A 330 -25.27 40.10 -18.91
N ALA A 331 -24.31 40.60 -18.12
CA ALA A 331 -23.82 41.98 -18.25
C ALA A 331 -23.15 42.23 -19.62
N MET A 332 -22.42 41.25 -20.16
CA MET A 332 -21.85 41.32 -21.52
C MET A 332 -22.95 41.36 -22.58
N SER A 333 -23.99 40.53 -22.44
CA SER A 333 -25.15 40.53 -23.35
C SER A 333 -25.91 41.86 -23.30
N ASP A 334 -26.13 42.40 -22.09
CA ASP A 334 -26.73 43.71 -21.87
C ASP A 334 -25.91 44.83 -22.51
N LEU A 335 -24.59 44.82 -22.36
CA LEU A 335 -23.70 45.83 -22.96
C LEU A 335 -23.72 45.74 -24.49
N PHE A 336 -23.70 44.51 -25.03
CA PHE A 336 -23.76 44.26 -26.46
C PHE A 336 -25.08 44.77 -27.07
N SER A 337 -26.21 44.58 -26.38
CA SER A 337 -27.50 45.13 -26.79
C SER A 337 -27.54 46.67 -26.73
N LYS A 338 -27.01 47.27 -25.65
CA LYS A 338 -26.98 48.73 -25.46
C LYS A 338 -26.07 49.44 -26.47
N MET A 339 -24.94 48.84 -26.80
CA MET A 339 -23.99 49.39 -27.76
C MET A 339 -24.41 49.14 -29.21
N THR A 340 -25.53 48.44 -29.45
CA THR A 340 -26.05 48.06 -30.79
C THR A 340 -25.00 47.41 -31.69
N CYS A 341 -24.14 46.56 -31.10
CA CYS A 341 -23.09 45.83 -31.80
C CYS A 341 -23.68 44.83 -32.80
N ASP A 342 -23.13 44.72 -34.00
CA ASP A 342 -23.64 43.80 -35.03
C ASP A 342 -23.27 42.35 -34.69
N PRO A 343 -24.25 41.47 -34.41
CA PRO A 343 -23.99 40.05 -34.11
C PRO A 343 -23.59 39.27 -35.38
N SER A 344 -23.77 39.85 -36.56
CA SER A 344 -23.55 39.23 -37.87
C SER A 344 -22.11 38.73 -38.06
N THR A 345 -21.12 39.46 -37.55
CA THR A 345 -19.69 39.11 -37.59
C THR A 345 -19.37 37.86 -36.76
N ILE A 346 -20.09 37.65 -35.66
CA ILE A 346 -19.92 36.50 -34.76
C ILE A 346 -20.68 35.29 -35.31
N THR A 347 -21.93 35.47 -35.78
CA THR A 347 -22.72 34.40 -36.40
C THR A 347 -22.09 33.86 -37.69
N ALA A 348 -21.40 34.71 -38.47
CA ALA A 348 -20.69 34.27 -39.68
C ALA A 348 -19.44 33.42 -39.37
N ARG A 349 -18.83 33.59 -38.19
CA ARG A 349 -17.61 32.87 -37.77
C ARG A 349 -17.88 31.60 -36.97
N LEU A 350 -18.92 31.59 -36.13
CA LEU A 350 -19.19 30.51 -35.16
C LEU A 350 -20.48 29.71 -35.45
N GLY A 351 -21.17 30.01 -36.55
CA GLY A 351 -22.20 29.14 -37.10
C GLY A 351 -23.58 29.22 -36.46
N PHE A 352 -23.76 29.19 -35.12
CA PHE A 352 -25.11 28.95 -34.57
C PHE A 352 -25.45 29.47 -33.17
N SER A 353 -24.74 30.44 -32.56
CA SER A 353 -25.22 31.01 -31.28
C SER A 353 -25.09 32.52 -31.18
N THR A 354 -26.25 33.19 -31.12
CA THR A 354 -26.44 34.60 -30.76
C THR A 354 -26.26 34.86 -29.26
N GLU A 355 -26.13 33.80 -28.46
CA GLU A 355 -25.91 33.88 -27.01
C GLU A 355 -24.41 33.84 -26.68
N VAL A 356 -24.01 34.64 -25.70
CA VAL A 356 -22.65 34.66 -25.14
C VAL A 356 -22.40 33.33 -24.41
N LYS A 357 -21.58 32.43 -24.91
CA LYS A 357 -21.08 31.21 -24.24
C LYS A 357 -19.60 31.40 -23.88
N ASP A 358 -19.07 30.60 -22.97
CA ASP A 358 -17.66 30.71 -22.55
C ASP A 358 -16.68 30.67 -23.73
N ASP A 359 -16.96 29.84 -24.75
CA ASP A 359 -16.12 29.72 -25.96
C ASP A 359 -16.13 30.96 -26.86
N ASN A 360 -17.15 31.82 -26.73
CA ASN A 360 -17.34 32.99 -27.58
C ASN A 360 -17.22 34.32 -26.81
N ALA A 361 -17.09 34.28 -25.48
CA ALA A 361 -16.99 35.45 -24.60
C ALA A 361 -15.85 36.39 -25.02
N ASP A 362 -14.69 35.85 -25.37
CA ASP A 362 -13.53 36.62 -25.84
C ASP A 362 -13.81 37.36 -27.15
N GLN A 363 -14.61 36.75 -28.04
CA GLN A 363 -14.98 37.36 -29.32
C GLN A 363 -16.01 38.47 -29.12
N PHE A 364 -16.98 38.27 -28.21
CA PHE A 364 -17.90 39.33 -27.80
C PHE A 364 -17.17 40.51 -27.16
N LEU A 365 -16.20 40.25 -26.28
CA LEU A 365 -15.36 41.28 -25.66
C LEU A 365 -14.52 42.02 -26.70
N SER A 366 -13.88 41.33 -27.63
CA SER A 366 -13.07 41.97 -28.68
C SER A 366 -13.89 42.95 -29.55
N ILE A 367 -15.13 42.59 -29.86
CA ILE A 367 -16.03 43.45 -30.65
C ILE A 367 -16.52 44.63 -29.82
N LEU A 368 -16.84 44.39 -28.55
CA LEU A 368 -17.19 45.47 -27.60
C LEU A 368 -16.02 46.45 -27.44
N GLU A 369 -14.80 45.97 -27.29
CA GLU A 369 -13.59 46.79 -27.20
C GLU A 369 -13.38 47.64 -28.46
N GLY A 370 -13.52 47.04 -29.64
CA GLY A 370 -13.45 47.77 -30.91
C GLY A 370 -14.49 48.89 -31.00
N ARG A 371 -15.74 48.60 -30.63
CA ARG A 371 -16.82 49.60 -30.63
C ARG A 371 -16.59 50.70 -29.61
N VAL A 372 -16.20 50.36 -28.38
CA VAL A 372 -15.84 51.34 -27.35
C VAL A 372 -14.70 52.24 -27.84
N HIS A 373 -13.71 51.68 -28.53
CA HIS A 373 -12.63 52.45 -29.12
C HIS A 373 -13.12 53.43 -30.20
N GLU A 374 -14.01 52.99 -31.10
CA GLU A 374 -14.63 53.87 -32.10
C GLU A 374 -15.41 55.03 -31.45
N TRP A 375 -16.26 54.74 -30.45
CA TRP A 375 -16.99 55.78 -29.72
C TRP A 375 -16.04 56.73 -28.98
N LEU A 376 -14.95 56.23 -28.40
CA LEU A 376 -13.93 57.05 -27.76
C LEU A 376 -13.23 57.96 -28.78
N MET A 377 -12.92 57.46 -29.98
CA MET A 377 -12.35 58.27 -31.06
C MET A 377 -13.31 59.38 -31.51
N VAL A 378 -14.60 59.08 -31.68
CA VAL A 378 -15.62 60.10 -32.02
C VAL A 378 -15.75 61.16 -30.91
N LEU A 379 -15.74 60.74 -29.64
CA LEU A 379 -15.76 61.68 -28.52
C LEU A 379 -14.51 62.57 -28.52
N VAL A 380 -13.32 61.99 -28.72
CA VAL A 380 -12.07 62.74 -28.82
C VAL A 380 -12.13 63.73 -29.98
N GLU A 381 -12.59 63.32 -31.16
CA GLU A 381 -12.77 64.21 -32.32
C GLU A 381 -13.79 65.33 -32.07
N SER A 382 -14.91 65.05 -31.39
CA SER A 382 -15.89 66.07 -31.03
C SER A 382 -15.31 67.10 -30.05
N VAL A 383 -14.53 66.64 -29.08
CA VAL A 383 -13.82 67.49 -28.12
C VAL A 383 -12.70 68.29 -28.80
N PHE A 384 -12.05 67.74 -29.82
CA PHE A 384 -11.11 68.48 -30.68
C PHE A 384 -11.82 69.57 -31.50
N LYS A 385 -12.98 69.28 -32.10
CA LYS A 385 -13.77 70.27 -32.86
C LYS A 385 -14.30 71.40 -31.98
N GLU A 386 -14.84 71.08 -30.80
CA GLU A 386 -15.29 72.09 -29.81
C GLU A 386 -14.13 72.99 -29.34
N ALA A 387 -12.90 72.47 -29.30
CA ALA A 387 -11.72 73.24 -28.92
C ALA A 387 -11.12 74.07 -30.06
N GLU A 388 -11.26 73.64 -31.32
CA GLU A 388 -10.95 74.48 -32.48
C GLU A 388 -11.91 75.67 -32.59
N GLU A 389 -13.20 75.49 -32.28
CA GLU A 389 -14.18 76.59 -32.25
C GLU A 389 -13.97 77.59 -31.10
N GLN A 390 -13.23 77.22 -30.05
CA GLN A 390 -13.02 78.03 -28.83
C GLN A 390 -11.62 78.66 -28.67
N GLU A 391 -10.68 78.49 -29.63
CA GLU A 391 -9.28 78.98 -29.54
C GLU A 391 -8.62 78.76 -28.15
N LEU A 392 -8.52 77.51 -27.68
CA LEU A 392 -7.79 77.19 -26.44
C LEU A 392 -6.64 76.19 -26.65
N LEU A 393 -5.56 76.42 -25.90
CA LEU A 393 -4.24 75.78 -26.01
C LEU A 393 -4.30 74.24 -25.83
N PRO A 394 -3.51 73.44 -26.60
CA PRO A 394 -3.77 72.00 -26.86
C PRO A 394 -3.48 71.04 -25.69
N GLN A 395 -3.20 71.52 -24.47
CA GLN A 395 -2.67 70.68 -23.39
C GLN A 395 -3.72 70.07 -22.45
N ASN A 396 -5.02 70.33 -22.62
CA ASN A 396 -6.08 69.82 -21.73
C ASN A 396 -7.12 68.87 -22.37
N LEU A 397 -6.93 68.46 -23.62
CA LEU A 397 -7.97 67.74 -24.37
C LEU A 397 -8.12 66.26 -23.96
N LEU A 398 -7.01 65.56 -23.73
CA LEU A 398 -7.03 64.16 -23.26
C LEU A 398 -7.58 64.02 -21.83
N ILE A 399 -7.37 65.05 -20.99
CA ILE A 399 -7.84 65.07 -19.60
C ILE A 399 -9.35 65.38 -19.53
N ARG A 400 -9.87 66.19 -20.46
CA ARG A 400 -11.29 66.55 -20.52
C ARG A 400 -12.19 65.40 -20.98
N GLY A 401 -11.74 64.58 -21.94
CA GLY A 401 -12.44 63.36 -22.35
C GLY A 401 -12.54 62.32 -21.21
N CYS A 402 -11.51 62.22 -20.38
CA CYS A 402 -11.49 61.30 -19.23
C CYS A 402 -12.32 61.78 -18.02
N SER A 403 -12.66 63.07 -17.93
CA SER A 403 -13.41 63.65 -16.79
C SER A 403 -14.94 63.55 -16.94
N LEU A 404 -15.44 63.04 -18.07
CA LEU A 404 -16.86 62.72 -18.28
C LEU A 404 -17.22 61.28 -17.86
N LEU A 405 -16.24 60.46 -17.49
CA LEU A 405 -16.49 59.14 -16.91
C LEU A 405 -16.90 59.30 -15.44
N PRO A 406 -18.03 58.72 -15.00
CA PRO A 406 -18.34 58.64 -13.58
C PRO A 406 -17.18 57.94 -12.88
N SER A 407 -16.68 58.55 -11.80
CA SER A 407 -15.68 57.93 -10.91
C SER A 407 -16.10 56.49 -10.61
N PRO A 408 -15.24 55.48 -10.84
CA PRO A 408 -15.60 54.11 -10.54
C PRO A 408 -15.82 54.02 -9.03
N ARG A 409 -17.04 53.72 -8.62
CA ARG A 409 -17.29 53.23 -7.27
C ARG A 409 -16.42 52.00 -7.10
N SER A 410 -15.48 52.08 -6.16
CA SER A 410 -14.67 50.95 -5.73
C SER A 410 -15.60 49.82 -5.29
N SER A 411 -15.85 48.89 -6.20
CA SER A 411 -16.36 47.57 -5.87
C SER A 411 -15.13 46.77 -5.44
N ALA A 412 -14.88 46.74 -4.14
CA ALA A 412 -13.96 45.81 -3.53
C ALA A 412 -14.46 44.38 -3.80
N ALA A 413 -14.00 43.79 -4.91
CA ALA A 413 -14.04 42.35 -5.11
C ALA A 413 -12.62 41.85 -4.83
N GLU A 414 -12.40 41.41 -3.60
CA GLU A 414 -11.20 40.65 -3.24
C GLU A 414 -11.19 39.36 -4.07
N VAL A 415 -10.19 39.25 -4.93
CA VAL A 415 -9.91 38.02 -5.68
C VAL A 415 -9.21 37.06 -4.73
N PRO A 416 -9.74 35.85 -4.48
CA PRO A 416 -9.00 34.84 -3.76
C PRO A 416 -7.81 34.38 -4.61
N PHE A 417 -6.62 34.54 -4.04
CA PHE A 417 -5.37 34.00 -4.54
C PHE A 417 -5.52 32.54 -4.98
N THR A 418 -5.13 32.25 -6.22
CA THR A 418 -5.00 30.92 -6.79
C THR A 418 -3.78 30.23 -6.20
N ALA A 419 -4.00 29.29 -5.29
CA ALA A 419 -3.00 28.31 -4.88
C ALA A 419 -3.42 26.92 -5.36
N SER A 420 -2.75 26.46 -6.42
CA SER A 420 -2.33 25.08 -6.66
C SER A 420 -3.25 23.95 -6.19
N PHE A 421 -4.03 23.37 -7.11
CA PHE A 421 -4.52 21.99 -7.01
C PHE A 421 -4.56 21.34 -8.40
N LEU A 422 -3.42 20.79 -8.81
CA LEU A 422 -3.41 19.67 -9.76
C LEU A 422 -3.27 18.40 -8.93
N ASP A 423 -4.38 17.71 -8.70
CA ASP A 423 -4.40 16.27 -8.47
C ASP A 423 -5.48 15.71 -9.39
N ARG A 424 -5.03 15.21 -10.55
CA ARG A 424 -5.85 14.50 -11.52
C ARG A 424 -5.62 13.01 -11.28
N ASP A 425 -6.47 12.42 -10.44
CA ASP A 425 -6.65 10.97 -10.41
C ASP A 425 -7.57 10.55 -11.55
N ASN A 426 -7.02 9.73 -12.44
CA ASN A 426 -7.70 9.14 -13.58
C ASN A 426 -8.68 8.04 -13.12
N GLY A 427 -9.95 8.23 -13.46
CA GLY A 427 -10.96 7.18 -13.43
C GLY A 427 -10.59 6.03 -14.38
N THR A 428 -10.65 4.82 -13.83
CA THR A 428 -10.49 3.54 -14.51
C THR A 428 -11.77 3.23 -15.29
N VAL A 429 -11.66 3.10 -16.61
CA VAL A 429 -12.69 2.49 -17.45
C VAL A 429 -12.41 0.98 -17.47
N LEU A 430 -13.36 0.21 -16.93
CA LEU A 430 -13.44 -1.23 -17.12
C LEU A 430 -13.79 -1.53 -18.58
N GLU A 431 -13.01 -2.39 -19.22
CA GLU A 431 -13.51 -3.18 -20.36
C GLU A 431 -12.96 -4.63 -20.31
N GLN A 432 -13.89 -5.51 -19.98
CA GLN A 432 -14.10 -6.88 -20.45
C GLN A 432 -12.89 -7.80 -20.67
N GLY A 433 -12.82 -8.79 -19.78
CA GLY A 433 -12.07 -10.03 -20.00
C GLY A 433 -12.71 -10.91 -21.07
N SER A 434 -11.85 -11.51 -21.88
CA SER A 434 -12.12 -12.77 -22.57
C SER A 434 -11.14 -13.80 -22.01
N GLU A 435 -11.53 -14.46 -20.92
CA GLU A 435 -10.88 -15.67 -20.45
C GLU A 435 -11.21 -16.82 -21.41
N LYS A 436 -10.22 -17.24 -22.19
CA LYS A 436 -10.27 -18.50 -22.92
C LYS A 436 -9.76 -19.58 -21.97
N LEU A 437 -10.66 -20.40 -21.44
CA LEU A 437 -10.36 -21.57 -20.62
C LEU A 437 -9.43 -22.53 -21.40
N MET A 438 -8.25 -22.77 -20.85
CA MET A 438 -7.31 -23.78 -21.35
C MET A 438 -7.71 -25.16 -20.81
N ASP A 439 -7.73 -26.14 -21.71
CA ASP A 439 -8.21 -27.50 -21.47
C ASP A 439 -7.18 -28.37 -20.70
N TYR A 440 -7.68 -29.26 -19.85
CA TYR A 440 -6.92 -30.10 -18.91
C TYR A 440 -5.92 -31.03 -19.62
N GLN A 441 -6.20 -31.41 -20.87
CA GLN A 441 -5.34 -32.27 -21.67
C GLN A 441 -4.02 -31.58 -22.08
N SER A 442 -4.04 -30.28 -22.40
CA SER A 442 -2.81 -29.53 -22.74
C SER A 442 -1.90 -29.30 -21.53
N LEU A 443 -2.47 -29.26 -20.31
CA LEU A 443 -1.70 -29.18 -19.07
C LEU A 443 -0.98 -30.50 -18.77
N CYS A 444 -1.63 -31.64 -19.03
CA CYS A 444 -1.01 -32.95 -18.84
C CYS A 444 0.13 -33.23 -19.83
N GLU A 445 0.01 -32.80 -21.08
CA GLU A 445 1.06 -33.03 -22.10
C GLU A 445 2.34 -32.22 -21.84
N GLN A 446 2.24 -31.03 -21.23
CA GLN A 446 3.43 -30.23 -20.89
C GLN A 446 4.16 -30.70 -19.63
N VAL A 447 3.46 -31.33 -18.68
CA VAL A 447 4.03 -31.70 -17.38
C VAL A 447 4.69 -33.09 -17.39
N LEU A 448 4.18 -34.02 -18.20
CA LEU A 448 4.70 -35.40 -18.28
C LEU A 448 6.20 -35.52 -18.63
N PRO A 449 6.74 -34.73 -19.58
CA PRO A 449 8.16 -34.80 -19.93
C PRO A 449 9.07 -34.31 -18.79
N GLN A 450 8.64 -33.29 -18.04
CA GLN A 450 9.43 -32.71 -16.97
C GLN A 450 9.58 -33.67 -15.78
N VAL A 451 8.54 -34.45 -15.47
CA VAL A 451 8.58 -35.44 -14.39
C VAL A 451 9.50 -36.62 -14.74
N LEU A 452 9.49 -37.10 -15.99
CA LEU A 452 10.34 -38.20 -16.42
C LEU A 452 11.84 -37.86 -16.41
N HIS A 453 12.20 -36.60 -16.68
CA HIS A 453 13.60 -36.14 -16.59
C HIS A 453 14.11 -36.04 -15.14
N THR A 454 13.23 -35.81 -14.15
CA THR A 454 13.63 -35.72 -12.75
C THR A 454 13.92 -37.07 -12.07
N GLU A 455 13.32 -38.15 -12.56
CA GLU A 455 13.50 -39.50 -12.00
C GLU A 455 14.79 -40.19 -12.47
N GLN A 456 15.35 -39.81 -13.63
CA GLN A 456 16.60 -40.41 -14.15
C GLN A 456 17.88 -39.85 -13.50
N GLY A 457 17.79 -38.77 -12.71
CA GLY A 457 18.94 -38.06 -12.14
C GLY A 457 19.42 -38.51 -10.75
N LYS A 458 18.80 -39.51 -10.11
CA LYS A 458 19.14 -39.93 -8.74
C LYS A 458 19.74 -41.34 -8.70
N THR A 459 21.03 -41.45 -9.01
CA THR A 459 21.84 -42.62 -8.66
C THR A 459 22.29 -42.56 -7.20
N ILE A 460 22.07 -43.66 -6.49
CA ILE A 460 22.22 -43.84 -5.03
C ILE A 460 23.71 -43.84 -4.65
N ARG A 461 24.13 -42.96 -3.71
CA ARG A 461 25.43 -43.02 -3.03
C ARG A 461 25.20 -43.35 -1.55
N MET A 462 25.75 -44.47 -1.08
CA MET A 462 25.62 -44.94 0.32
C MET A 462 26.52 -44.16 1.30
N PRO A 463 26.13 -44.03 2.59
CA PRO A 463 26.87 -43.23 3.57
C PRO A 463 27.94 -44.02 4.34
N VAL A 464 29.10 -43.38 4.55
CA VAL A 464 30.25 -43.85 5.36
C VAL A 464 30.09 -43.40 6.82
N THR A 465 30.44 -44.28 7.76
CA THR A 465 30.36 -44.10 9.22
C THR A 465 31.50 -43.24 9.81
N PRO A 466 31.28 -42.48 10.91
CA PRO A 466 32.34 -41.66 11.53
C PRO A 466 33.11 -42.38 12.65
N GLN A 467 34.44 -42.16 12.67
CA GLN A 467 35.40 -42.68 13.66
C GLN A 467 35.38 -41.91 15.00
N ARG A 468 35.56 -42.66 16.09
CA ARG A 468 35.74 -42.24 17.50
C ARG A 468 36.99 -41.36 17.72
N GLY A 469 36.80 -40.19 18.33
CA GLY A 469 37.89 -39.36 18.89
C GLY A 469 38.33 -39.82 20.29
N ARG A 470 39.65 -39.94 20.49
CA ARG A 470 40.33 -40.34 21.74
C ARG A 470 40.35 -39.22 22.79
N LYS A 471 40.20 -39.61 24.06
CA LYS A 471 40.52 -38.83 25.28
C LYS A 471 42.01 -38.44 25.31
N ARG A 472 42.32 -37.19 25.70
CA ARG A 472 43.62 -36.82 26.27
C ARG A 472 43.44 -36.41 27.73
N VAL A 473 44.19 -37.10 28.59
CA VAL A 473 44.52 -36.73 29.97
C VAL A 473 45.79 -35.88 29.90
N GLY A 474 45.89 -34.82 30.71
CA GLY A 474 47.08 -33.98 30.80
C GLY A 474 47.09 -33.17 32.09
N THR A 475 47.87 -33.65 33.05
CA THR A 475 48.18 -33.11 34.38
C THR A 475 49.23 -31.98 34.33
N GLY A 476 49.02 -30.93 35.12
CA GLY A 476 50.00 -30.39 36.09
C GLY A 476 51.14 -29.43 35.67
N GLY A 477 51.37 -28.42 36.52
CA GLY A 477 52.63 -27.65 36.71
C GLY A 477 52.70 -26.35 35.91
N ARG A 478 52.64 -25.11 36.45
CA ARG A 478 53.38 -24.41 37.54
C ARG A 478 54.83 -24.04 37.17
N SER A 479 55.10 -22.72 37.20
CA SER A 479 56.43 -22.03 37.20
C SER A 479 57.20 -22.13 35.87
N VAL A 480 57.76 -21.07 35.27
CA VAL A 480 58.32 -19.79 35.75
C VAL A 480 57.92 -18.68 34.79
#